data_AF-A0AB37STF7-F1
#
_entry.id   AF-A0AB37STF7-F1
#
_cell.length_a   1.000
_cell.length_b   1.000
_cell.length_c   1.000
_cell.angle_alpha   90.00
_cell.angle_beta   90.00
_cell.angle_gamma   90.00
#
_symmetry.space_group_name_H-M   'P 1'
#
loop_
_entity.id
_entity.type
_entity.pdbx_description
1 polymer ?
#
loop_
_entity_poly.entity_id
_entity_poly.type
_entity_poly.pdbx_seq_one_letter_code
_entity_poly.pdbx_strand_id
1 'polypeptide(L)'
;MLHDLGEAQMLDLTGYEADDLAALEDALTAETDDGDGAGEAPLDKGDALRLAGVTVGEPDYDTDTGQVWSVGRHVLVVADVHKGWPLWTPLLGEGDLFWPYPTMLAPWTDKADAHRVVMVQPLPYLAGWLLTKWKRISGEEPVLVSTSASGRAA
;
A
#
# COMPACT_ATOMS: atom_id res chain seq x y z
N MET A 1 26.22 -14.86 -3.87
CA MET A 1 25.33 -14.89 -2.69
C MET A 1 24.37 -13.70 -2.72
N LEU A 2 23.66 -13.49 -3.82
CA LEU A 2 22.80 -12.32 -4.06
C LEU A 2 21.52 -12.69 -4.83
N HIS A 3 21.24 -13.99 -4.98
CA HIS A 3 20.16 -14.52 -5.81
C HIS A 3 19.02 -15.14 -5.00
N ASP A 4 19.05 -15.07 -3.67
CA ASP A 4 18.17 -15.89 -2.82
C ASP A 4 17.43 -15.08 -1.74
N LEU A 5 17.48 -13.75 -1.81
CA LEU A 5 16.77 -12.82 -0.89
C LEU A 5 15.69 -11.98 -1.60
N GLY A 6 15.45 -12.21 -2.88
CA GLY A 6 14.65 -11.31 -3.72
C GLY A 6 13.20 -11.72 -3.95
N GLU A 7 12.87 -13.01 -3.91
CA GLU A 7 11.53 -13.47 -4.32
C GLU A 7 10.52 -13.37 -3.18
N ALA A 8 10.86 -13.84 -1.98
CA ALA A 8 9.98 -13.76 -0.82
C ALA A 8 9.58 -12.32 -0.46
N GLN A 9 10.54 -11.38 -0.46
CA GLN A 9 10.26 -9.97 -0.17
C GLN A 9 9.47 -9.26 -1.29
N MET A 10 9.55 -9.75 -2.53
CA MET A 10 8.81 -9.18 -3.66
C MET A 10 7.35 -9.63 -3.66
N LEU A 11 7.05 -10.78 -3.06
CA LEU A 11 5.69 -11.34 -2.93
C LEU A 11 4.90 -10.64 -1.81
N ASP A 12 5.54 -10.24 -0.72
CA ASP A 12 4.91 -9.39 0.32
C ASP A 12 4.38 -8.04 -0.24
N LEU A 13 4.96 -7.58 -1.36
CA LEU A 13 4.54 -6.36 -2.03
C LEU A 13 3.23 -6.55 -2.82
N THR A 14 2.94 -7.75 -3.31
CA THR A 14 1.72 -8.06 -4.08
C THR A 14 0.52 -8.36 -3.17
N GLY A 15 0.77 -8.66 -1.89
CA GLY A 15 -0.27 -8.97 -0.90
C GLY A 15 -0.73 -10.42 -0.93
N TYR A 16 0.07 -11.31 -1.50
CA TYR A 16 -0.13 -12.75 -1.47
C TYR A 16 0.75 -13.35 -0.38
N GLU A 17 0.19 -14.23 0.46
CA GLU A 17 0.99 -15.05 1.35
C GLU A 17 1.55 -16.26 0.57
N ALA A 18 2.63 -16.87 1.06
CA ALA A 18 3.27 -18.01 0.40
C ALA A 18 2.30 -19.19 0.16
N ASP A 19 1.36 -19.39 1.09
CA ASP A 19 0.34 -20.42 1.00
C ASP A 19 -0.70 -20.13 -0.10
N ASP A 20 -1.00 -18.86 -0.38
CA ASP A 20 -1.93 -18.46 -1.45
C ASP A 20 -1.33 -18.72 -2.83
N LEU A 21 -0.02 -18.50 -2.98
CA LEU A 21 0.71 -18.82 -4.21
C LEU A 21 0.81 -20.32 -4.44
N ALA A 22 1.07 -21.11 -3.38
CA ALA A 22 1.10 -22.57 -3.48
C ALA A 22 -0.27 -23.13 -3.92
N ALA A 23 -1.36 -22.61 -3.36
CA ALA A 23 -2.71 -23.00 -3.77
C ALA A 23 -3.03 -22.62 -5.23
N LEU A 24 -2.50 -21.47 -5.71
CA LEU A 24 -2.66 -21.04 -7.09
C LEU A 24 -1.81 -21.90 -8.05
N GLU A 25 -0.59 -22.25 -7.66
CA GLU A 25 0.31 -23.13 -8.41
C GLU A 25 -0.29 -24.54 -8.55
N ASP A 26 -0.81 -25.12 -7.48
CA ASP A 26 -1.50 -26.41 -7.49
C ASP A 26 -2.72 -26.38 -8.42
N ALA A 27 -3.53 -25.32 -8.36
CA ALA A 27 -4.70 -25.17 -9.22
C ALA A 27 -4.33 -25.02 -10.72
N LEU A 28 -3.20 -24.39 -11.04
CA LEU A 28 -2.72 -24.21 -12.41
C LEU A 28 -2.02 -25.45 -12.97
N THR A 29 -1.34 -26.22 -12.12
CA THR A 29 -0.57 -27.42 -12.52
C THR A 29 -1.44 -28.69 -12.55
N ALA A 30 -2.59 -28.69 -11.89
CA ALA A 30 -3.57 -29.78 -11.95
C ALA A 30 -4.13 -30.05 -13.36
N GLU A 31 -4.02 -29.12 -14.31
CA GLU A 31 -4.40 -29.35 -15.73
C GLU A 31 -3.28 -29.99 -16.58
N THR A 32 -2.09 -30.27 -16.02
CA THR A 32 -0.95 -30.83 -16.78
C THR A 32 -0.66 -32.32 -16.57
N ASP A 33 -1.39 -33.02 -15.70
CA ASP A 33 -1.19 -34.46 -15.45
C ASP A 33 -2.37 -35.29 -16.01
N ASP A 34 -2.31 -35.61 -17.31
CA ASP A 34 -3.13 -36.67 -17.92
C ASP A 34 -2.61 -38.05 -17.48
N GLY A 35 -2.69 -38.31 -16.18
CA GLY A 35 -2.29 -39.55 -15.53
C GLY A 35 -3.41 -40.12 -14.67
N ASP A 36 -4.06 -41.17 -15.16
CA ASP A 36 -5.09 -41.97 -14.46
C ASP A 36 -4.75 -42.23 -12.97
N GLY A 37 -5.52 -41.63 -12.05
CA GLY A 37 -5.39 -41.88 -10.62
C GLY A 37 -6.47 -41.18 -9.79
N ALA A 38 -7.34 -41.95 -9.13
CA ALA A 38 -8.43 -41.45 -8.32
C ALA A 38 -7.95 -40.54 -7.16
N GLY A 39 -8.37 -39.28 -7.18
CA GLY A 39 -8.15 -38.28 -6.14
C GLY A 39 -9.03 -37.07 -6.41
N GLU A 40 -9.53 -36.46 -5.33
CA GLU A 40 -10.39 -35.27 -5.20
C GLU A 40 -10.72 -34.45 -6.47
N ALA A 41 -12.01 -34.19 -6.69
CA ALA A 41 -12.51 -33.46 -7.86
C ALA A 41 -11.75 -32.13 -8.07
N PRO A 42 -11.32 -31.81 -9.30
CA PRO A 42 -10.67 -30.53 -9.59
C PRO A 42 -11.56 -29.38 -9.15
N LEU A 43 -10.98 -28.39 -8.49
CA LEU A 43 -11.65 -27.11 -8.21
C LEU A 43 -12.33 -26.62 -9.50
N ASP A 44 -13.63 -26.35 -9.44
CA ASP A 44 -14.35 -25.79 -10.59
C ASP A 44 -13.66 -24.47 -10.98
N LYS A 45 -13.60 -24.14 -12.27
CA LYS A 45 -12.98 -22.89 -12.74
C LYS A 45 -13.62 -21.66 -12.08
N GLY A 46 -14.88 -21.78 -11.65
CA GLY A 46 -15.57 -20.80 -10.82
C GLY A 46 -14.98 -20.66 -9.41
N ASP A 47 -14.54 -21.75 -8.79
CA ASP A 47 -13.87 -21.77 -7.48
C ASP A 47 -12.43 -21.26 -7.58
N ALA A 48 -11.71 -21.61 -8.66
CA ALA A 48 -10.40 -21.03 -8.95
C ALA A 48 -10.48 -19.52 -9.24
N LEU A 49 -11.55 -19.04 -9.90
CA LEU A 49 -11.82 -17.61 -10.09
C LEU A 49 -12.36 -16.91 -8.84
N ARG A 50 -12.97 -17.64 -7.89
CA ARG A 50 -13.33 -17.13 -6.55
C ARG A 50 -12.10 -17.06 -5.65
N LEU A 51 -11.18 -18.00 -5.77
CA LEU A 51 -9.88 -18.01 -5.12
C LEU A 51 -9.00 -16.89 -5.69
N ALA A 52 -8.99 -16.74 -7.01
CA ALA A 52 -8.46 -15.57 -7.73
C ALA A 52 -9.45 -14.38 -7.74
N GLY A 53 -10.49 -14.44 -6.91
CA GLY A 53 -11.47 -13.38 -6.74
C GLY A 53 -10.81 -12.27 -5.96
N VAL A 54 -9.98 -11.50 -6.65
CA VAL A 54 -9.14 -10.41 -6.17
C VAL A 54 -10.03 -9.35 -5.50
N THR A 55 -10.39 -9.58 -4.25
CA THR A 55 -10.48 -8.50 -3.29
C THR A 55 -9.05 -8.11 -3.00
N VAL A 56 -8.58 -7.03 -3.63
CA VAL A 56 -7.52 -6.22 -3.02
C VAL A 56 -8.00 -6.03 -1.58
N GLY A 57 -7.28 -6.60 -0.62
CA GLY A 57 -7.72 -6.62 0.77
C GLY A 57 -8.10 -5.23 1.28
N GLU A 58 -8.70 -5.18 2.46
CA GLU A 58 -8.88 -3.89 3.11
C GLU A 58 -7.53 -3.39 3.63
N PRO A 59 -7.24 -2.07 3.53
CA PRO A 59 -6.08 -1.53 4.20
C PRO A 59 -6.24 -1.70 5.72
N ASP A 60 -5.12 -1.92 6.41
CA ASP A 60 -5.09 -2.04 7.88
C ASP A 60 -5.43 -0.70 8.57
N TYR A 61 -5.46 0.38 7.80
CA TYR A 61 -5.75 1.74 8.25
C TYR A 61 -6.98 2.29 7.53
N ASP A 62 -8.01 2.57 8.31
CA ASP A 62 -9.13 3.38 7.85
C ASP A 62 -8.74 4.86 7.89
N THR A 63 -9.03 5.58 6.81
CA THR A 63 -8.68 7.00 6.71
C THR A 63 -9.84 7.82 6.18
N ASP A 64 -9.84 9.10 6.55
CA ASP A 64 -10.87 10.06 6.17
C ASP A 64 -10.26 11.31 5.54
N THR A 65 -11.04 11.98 4.70
CA THR A 65 -10.66 13.29 4.16
C THR A 65 -10.45 14.29 5.31
N GLY A 66 -9.33 15.01 5.28
CA GLY A 66 -8.92 15.99 6.28
C GLY A 66 -7.85 15.46 7.24
N GLN A 67 -7.58 14.15 7.25
CA GLN A 67 -6.55 13.57 8.10
C GLN A 67 -5.14 13.88 7.58
N VAL A 68 -4.20 14.02 8.52
CA VAL A 68 -2.78 14.21 8.26
C VAL A 68 -2.02 13.14 9.04
N TRP A 69 -1.18 12.38 8.36
CA TRP A 69 -0.43 11.27 8.91
C TRP A 69 1.07 11.51 8.78
N SER A 70 1.81 11.27 9.86
CA SER A 70 3.27 11.19 9.85
C SER A 70 3.70 9.80 9.42
N VAL A 71 4.62 9.75 8.45
CA VAL A 71 5.10 8.52 7.82
C VAL A 71 6.63 8.61 7.79
N GLY A 72 7.26 8.24 8.91
CA GLY A 72 8.67 8.54 9.18
C GLY A 72 8.92 10.05 9.15
N ARG A 73 9.83 10.51 8.28
CA ARG A 73 10.08 11.94 8.07
C ARG A 73 9.07 12.61 7.11
N HIS A 74 8.28 11.82 6.41
CA HIS A 74 7.33 12.28 5.40
C HIS A 74 5.96 12.56 6.03
N VAL A 75 5.10 13.21 5.25
CA VAL A 75 3.71 13.45 5.63
C VAL A 75 2.80 12.98 4.52
N LEU A 76 1.72 12.27 4.88
CA LEU A 76 0.60 11.95 4.01
C LEU A 76 -0.61 12.79 4.45
N VAL A 77 -1.17 13.56 3.53
CA VAL A 77 -2.41 14.32 3.74
C VAL A 77 -3.52 13.69 2.91
N VAL A 78 -4.62 13.32 3.57
CA VAL A 78 -5.80 12.78 2.90
C VAL A 78 -6.70 13.94 2.51
N ALA A 79 -6.48 14.52 1.32
CA ALA A 79 -7.21 15.70 0.88
C ALA A 79 -7.25 15.85 -0.63
N ASP A 80 -8.22 16.64 -1.11
CA ASP A 80 -8.25 17.10 -2.50
C ASP A 80 -6.98 17.90 -2.82
N VAL A 81 -6.29 17.52 -3.91
CA VAL A 81 -5.05 18.16 -4.33
C VAL A 81 -5.25 19.64 -4.70
N HIS A 82 -6.39 19.98 -5.31
CA HIS A 82 -6.64 21.32 -5.86
C HIS A 82 -7.32 22.25 -4.84
N LYS A 83 -8.22 21.72 -4.01
CA LYS A 83 -9.06 22.48 -3.06
C LYS A 83 -8.61 22.32 -1.60
N GLY A 84 -7.95 21.22 -1.27
CA GLY A 84 -7.41 20.94 0.05
C GLY A 84 -6.11 21.65 0.37
N TRP A 85 -5.65 22.56 -0.51
CA TRP A 85 -4.38 23.29 -0.33
C TRP A 85 -4.22 24.00 1.01
N PRO A 86 -5.26 24.56 1.67
CA PRO A 86 -5.07 25.17 2.99
C PRO A 86 -4.60 24.17 4.06
N LEU A 87 -4.85 22.87 3.86
CA LEU A 87 -4.43 21.82 4.78
C LEU A 87 -2.97 21.41 4.56
N TRP A 88 -2.54 21.26 3.30
CA TRP A 88 -1.23 20.70 2.98
C TRP A 88 -0.14 21.74 2.68
N THR A 89 -0.48 22.96 2.23
CA THR A 89 0.53 23.99 1.96
C THR A 89 1.30 24.44 3.20
N PRO A 90 0.72 24.54 4.42
CA PRO A 90 1.47 24.94 5.61
C PRO A 90 2.49 23.88 6.06
N LEU A 91 2.39 22.65 5.54
CA LEU A 91 3.25 21.52 5.91
C LEU A 91 4.51 21.45 5.04
N LEU A 92 4.54 22.20 3.92
CA LEU A 92 5.67 22.31 3.01
C LEU A 92 6.71 23.30 3.57
N GLY A 93 7.93 22.80 3.78
CA GLY A 93 9.11 23.61 4.09
C GLY A 93 10.01 23.85 2.87
N GLU A 94 11.07 24.62 3.07
CA GLU A 94 12.11 24.82 2.06
C GLU A 94 12.85 23.49 1.81
N GLY A 95 12.93 23.08 0.53
CA GLY A 95 13.58 21.82 0.12
C GLY A 95 12.71 20.57 0.20
N ASP A 96 11.47 20.67 0.70
CA ASP A 96 10.49 19.58 0.66
C ASP A 96 9.99 19.34 -0.77
N LEU A 97 9.65 18.08 -1.08
CA LEU A 97 8.99 17.71 -2.33
C LEU A 97 7.48 17.58 -2.12
N PHE A 98 6.70 18.16 -3.02
CA PHE A 98 5.25 17.99 -3.08
C PHE A 98 4.88 16.90 -4.06
N TRP A 99 4.21 15.84 -3.60
CA TRP A 99 3.74 14.73 -4.44
C TRP A 99 2.22 14.57 -4.40
N PRO A 100 1.50 15.07 -5.41
CA PRO A 100 0.08 14.81 -5.56
C PRO A 100 -0.11 13.38 -6.09
N TYR A 101 -1.15 12.69 -5.60
CA TYR A 101 -1.48 11.32 -6.00
C TYR A 101 -0.29 10.35 -5.85
N PRO A 102 0.30 10.23 -4.65
CA PRO A 102 1.42 9.32 -4.42
C PRO A 102 1.03 7.87 -4.73
N THR A 103 1.97 7.11 -5.29
CA THR A 103 1.86 5.65 -5.32
C THR A 103 2.15 5.08 -3.93
N MET A 104 1.77 3.82 -3.68
CA MET A 104 2.01 3.18 -2.39
C MET A 104 3.49 3.16 -2.00
N LEU A 105 4.38 3.06 -3.00
CA LEU A 105 5.83 2.96 -2.81
C LEU A 105 6.55 4.31 -2.83
N ALA A 106 5.82 5.43 -2.91
CA ALA A 106 6.39 6.76 -2.96
C ALA A 106 7.46 7.01 -1.87
N PRO A 107 7.22 6.68 -0.58
CA PRO A 107 8.18 6.95 0.50
C PRO A 107 9.56 6.29 0.36
N TRP A 108 9.73 5.30 -0.52
CA TRP A 108 11.00 4.56 -0.69
C TRP A 108 11.74 4.85 -2.00
N THR A 109 11.34 5.87 -2.75
CA THR A 109 12.11 6.28 -3.93
C THR A 109 13.39 7.01 -3.53
N ASP A 110 14.43 7.00 -4.36
CA ASP A 110 15.69 7.73 -4.11
C ASP A 110 15.46 9.21 -3.78
N LYS A 111 14.41 9.82 -4.37
CA LYS A 111 14.04 11.21 -4.07
C LYS A 111 13.44 11.36 -2.67
N ALA A 112 12.65 10.39 -2.21
CA ALA A 112 12.15 10.37 -0.84
C ALA A 112 13.28 10.09 0.16
N ASP A 113 14.33 9.38 -0.23
CA ASP A 113 15.51 9.22 0.64
C ASP A 113 16.34 10.51 0.74
N ALA A 114 16.42 11.31 -0.33
CA ALA A 114 17.15 12.58 -0.32
C ALA A 114 16.35 13.77 0.25
N HIS A 115 15.03 13.82 0.06
CA HIS A 115 14.16 14.92 0.51
C HIS A 115 12.98 14.47 1.37
N ARG A 116 12.55 15.30 2.32
CA ARG A 116 11.24 15.12 2.95
C ARG A 116 10.16 15.34 1.89
N VAL A 117 9.08 14.59 1.99
CA VAL A 117 7.99 14.59 1.01
C VAL A 117 6.68 14.88 1.73
N VAL A 118 5.92 15.83 1.19
CA VAL A 118 4.52 16.07 1.54
C VAL A 118 3.67 15.46 0.43
N MET A 119 3.06 14.32 0.75
CA MET A 119 2.23 13.54 -0.14
C MET A 119 0.76 13.92 0.06
N VAL A 120 0.01 14.12 -1.03
CA VAL A 120 -1.43 14.42 -0.96
C VAL A 120 -2.21 13.38 -1.74
N GLN A 121 -2.97 12.56 -1.02
CA GLN A 121 -3.77 11.47 -1.56
C GLN A 121 -5.26 11.75 -1.35
N PRO A 122 -6.03 12.09 -2.40
CA PRO A 122 -7.44 12.43 -2.25
C PRO A 122 -8.36 11.22 -2.02
N LEU A 123 -7.90 10.00 -2.30
CA LEU A 123 -8.70 8.79 -2.15
C LEU A 123 -8.36 8.12 -0.81
N PRO A 124 -9.25 8.12 0.19
CA PRO A 124 -8.94 7.57 1.52
C PRO A 124 -8.56 6.08 1.47
N TYR A 125 -9.21 5.29 0.62
CA TYR A 125 -8.83 3.89 0.40
C TYR A 125 -7.36 3.73 0.00
N LEU A 126 -6.85 4.58 -0.90
CA LEU A 126 -5.44 4.52 -1.30
C LEU A 126 -4.50 5.09 -0.23
N ALA A 127 -4.96 6.06 0.55
CA ALA A 127 -4.20 6.57 1.68
C ALA A 127 -4.01 5.46 2.74
N GLY A 128 -5.07 4.74 3.09
CA GLY A 128 -5.03 3.59 4.01
C GLY A 128 -4.05 2.52 3.54
N TRP A 129 -4.02 2.22 2.23
CA TRP A 129 -3.07 1.26 1.68
C TRP A 129 -1.62 1.75 1.71
N LEU A 130 -1.37 3.05 1.52
CA LEU A 130 -0.03 3.62 1.66
C LEU A 130 0.47 3.45 3.10
N LEU A 131 -0.37 3.74 4.10
CA LEU A 131 -0.06 3.54 5.51
C LEU A 131 0.15 2.05 5.85
N THR A 132 -0.65 1.18 5.26
CA THR A 132 -0.52 -0.28 5.37
C THR A 132 0.84 -0.75 4.87
N LYS A 133 1.21 -0.34 3.65
CA LYS A 133 2.52 -0.67 3.08
C LYS A 133 3.66 -0.04 3.87
N TRP A 134 3.47 1.17 4.42
CA TRP A 134 4.45 1.79 5.30
C TRP A 134 4.79 0.88 6.47
N LYS A 135 3.79 0.52 7.28
CA LYS A 135 4.00 -0.37 8.44
C LYS A 135 4.65 -1.69 8.06
N ARG A 136 4.20 -2.31 6.97
CA ARG A 136 4.72 -3.62 6.53
C ARG A 136 6.19 -3.55 6.12
N ILE A 137 6.60 -2.51 5.39
CA ILE A 137 7.95 -2.40 4.83
C ILE A 137 8.94 -1.80 5.84
N SER A 138 8.55 -0.74 6.55
CA SER A 138 9.46 -0.07 7.50
C SER A 138 9.45 -0.70 8.90
N GLY A 139 8.37 -1.41 9.26
CA GLY A 139 8.12 -1.84 10.63
C GLY A 139 7.68 -0.71 11.57
N GLU A 140 7.54 0.52 11.08
CA GLU A 140 7.18 1.69 11.87
C GLU A 140 5.66 1.98 11.81
N GLU A 141 5.07 2.35 12.94
CA GLU A 141 3.67 2.73 12.99
C GLU A 141 3.49 4.15 12.42
N PRO A 142 2.63 4.36 11.41
CA PRO A 142 2.24 5.69 10.97
C PRO A 142 1.43 6.38 12.07
N VAL A 143 1.63 7.68 12.24
CA VAL A 143 1.04 8.44 13.35
C VAL A 143 0.04 9.45 12.82
N LEU A 144 -1.23 9.32 13.23
CA LEU A 144 -2.24 10.35 12.97
C LEU A 144 -1.89 11.63 13.72
N VAL A 145 -1.67 12.71 12.98
CA VAL A 145 -1.34 14.03 13.53
C VAL A 145 -2.63 14.74 13.89
N SER A 146 -2.87 14.95 15.19
CA SER A 146 -4.01 15.76 15.64
C SER A 146 -3.80 17.22 15.21
N THR A 147 -4.59 17.71 14.27
CA THR A 147 -4.66 19.13 13.93
C THR A 147 -5.40 19.88 15.05
N SER A 148 -4.70 20.24 16.12
CA SER A 148 -5.18 21.32 16.98
C SER A 148 -5.17 22.60 16.16
N ALA A 149 -6.35 23.20 15.98
CA ALA A 149 -6.52 24.48 15.29
C ALA A 149 -5.75 25.61 16.00
N SER A 150 -4.45 25.74 15.75
CA SER A 150 -3.74 26.98 16.00
C SER A 150 -3.83 27.84 14.76
N GLY A 151 -4.83 28.73 14.78
CA GLY A 151 -4.95 29.80 13.81
C GLY A 151 -3.66 30.62 13.72
N ARG A 152 -3.35 31.06 12.50
CA ARG A 152 -2.55 32.26 12.29
C ARG A 152 -3.42 33.27 11.57
N ALA A 153 -3.80 34.29 12.33
CA ALA A 153 -4.23 35.56 11.78
C ALA A 153 -3.11 36.14 10.90
N ALA A 154 -3.50 36.61 9.72
CA ALA A 154 -2.85 37.70 9.01
C ALA A 154 -3.95 38.69 8.64
#